data_AF-A0A9N9KKA8-F1
#
_entry.id   AF-A0A9N9KKA8-F1
#
_cell.length_a   1.000
_cell.length_b   1.000
_cell.length_c   1.000
_cell.angle_alpha   90.00
_cell.angle_beta   90.00
_cell.angle_gamma   90.00
#
_symmetry.space_group_name_H-M   'P 1'
#
loop_
_entity.id
_entity.type
_entity.pdbx_description
1 polymer ?
#
loop_
_entity_poly.entity_id
_entity_poly.type
_entity_poly.pdbx_seq_one_letter_code
_entity_poly.pdbx_strand_id
1 'polypeptide(L)'
;YTLSSHVEVLVATSSTILTVDVRESQDQFLQQGPFTKMDVSPNGKLLALFTNEGKLMVVSTDFSKNLSEFATKSQVPHQQL
;
A
#
# COMPACT_ATOMS: atom_id res chain seq x y z
N TYR A 1 -5.46 12.52 2.58
CA TYR A 1 -4.75 13.77 2.91
C TYR A 1 -3.29 13.42 2.97
N THR A 2 -2.54 13.86 1.96
CA THR A 2 -1.10 13.60 1.79
C THR A 2 -0.30 14.58 2.65
N LEU A 3 0.81 14.13 3.25
CA LEU A 3 1.60 14.96 4.18
C LEU A 3 2.33 16.09 3.46
N SER A 4 2.69 15.91 2.18
CA SER A 4 3.45 16.89 1.41
C SER A 4 2.63 18.10 0.95
N SER A 5 1.28 18.04 0.96
CA SER A 5 0.39 18.96 0.20
C SER A 5 0.60 18.93 -1.33
N HIS A 6 1.33 17.94 -1.84
CA HIS A 6 1.53 17.68 -3.26
C HIS A 6 0.84 16.37 -3.65
N VAL A 7 0.78 16.10 -4.95
CA VAL A 7 0.38 14.78 -5.46
C VAL A 7 1.47 13.78 -5.09
N GLU A 8 1.08 12.74 -4.36
CA GLU A 8 1.96 11.63 -3.98
C GLU A 8 1.58 10.39 -4.78
N VAL A 9 2.59 9.65 -5.22
CA VAL A 9 2.44 8.36 -5.90
C VAL A 9 3.06 7.28 -5.03
N LEU A 10 2.29 6.22 -4.78
CA LEU A 10 2.78 5.04 -4.09
C LEU A 10 3.24 4.00 -5.12
N VAL A 11 4.50 3.59 -5.01
CA VAL A 11 5.13 2.65 -5.94
C VAL A 11 5.55 1.39 -5.19
N ALA A 12 4.94 0.26 -5.51
CA ALA A 12 5.40 -1.03 -5.02
C ALA A 12 6.67 -1.44 -5.75
N THR A 13 7.67 -1.86 -4.99
CA THR A 13 8.90 -2.49 -5.49
C THR A 13 8.90 -3.97 -5.09
N SER A 14 9.95 -4.70 -5.46
CA SER A 14 10.11 -6.10 -5.04
C SER A 14 10.24 -6.27 -3.52
N SER A 15 10.67 -5.22 -2.80
CA SER A 15 11.01 -5.31 -1.36
C SER A 15 10.16 -4.42 -0.46
N THR A 16 9.60 -3.33 -0.95
CA THR A 16 8.97 -2.27 -0.14
C THR A 16 8.03 -1.40 -0.99
N ILE A 17 7.41 -0.38 -0.38
CA ILE A 17 6.67 0.68 -1.06
C ILE A 17 7.45 1.99 -0.93
N LEU A 18 7.54 2.72 -2.04
CA LEU A 18 8.06 4.08 -2.08
C LEU A 18 6.91 5.07 -2.16
N THR A 19 6.96 6.11 -1.34
CA THR A 19 6.14 7.31 -1.51
C THR A 19 6.95 8.33 -2.28
N VAL A 20 6.47 8.74 -3.45
CA VAL A 20 7.17 9.66 -4.34
C VAL A 20 6.35 10.93 -4.51
N ASP A 21 6.98 12.08 -4.31
CA ASP A 21 6.42 13.39 -4.61
C ASP A 21 7.38 14.22 -5.49
N VAL A 22 7.10 15.52 -5.64
CA VAL A 22 7.93 16.42 -6.46
C VAL A 22 9.33 16.70 -5.89
N ARG A 23 9.55 16.42 -4.59
CA ARG A 23 10.77 16.75 -3.86
C ARG A 23 11.64 15.52 -3.69
N GLU A 24 11.05 14.39 -3.33
CA GLU A 24 11.80 13.21 -2.94
C GLU A 24 11.03 11.90 -3.16
N SER A 25 11.77 10.80 -2.99
CA SER A 25 11.23 9.45 -2.89
C SER A 25 11.60 8.88 -1.52
N GLN A 26 10.60 8.54 -0.71
CA GLN A 26 10.78 7.99 0.63
C GLN A 26 10.41 6.51 0.66
N ASP A 27 11.35 5.68 1.13
CA ASP A 27 11.10 4.27 1.41
C ASP A 27 10.30 4.11 2.71
N GLN A 28 9.22 3.34 2.66
CA GLN A 28 8.34 3.05 3.79
C GLN A 28 8.78 1.81 4.59
N PHE A 29 9.86 1.14 4.16
CA PHE A 29 10.49 -0.01 4.80
C PHE A 29 9.52 -1.17 5.10
N LEU A 30 8.54 -1.39 4.22
CA LEU A 30 7.54 -2.44 4.38
C LEU A 30 8.09 -3.79 3.96
N GLN A 31 8.38 -4.64 4.95
CA GLN A 31 9.01 -5.95 4.75
C GLN A 31 8.04 -7.07 4.38
N GLN A 32 6.72 -6.81 4.33
CA GLN A 32 5.70 -7.85 4.08
C GLN A 32 5.42 -8.08 2.58
N GLY A 33 6.21 -7.49 1.69
CA GLY A 33 6.10 -7.67 0.24
C GLY A 33 6.63 -9.03 -0.26
N PRO A 34 6.56 -9.29 -1.57
CA PRO A 34 6.20 -8.36 -2.64
C PRO A 34 4.69 -8.12 -2.76
N PHE A 35 4.32 -6.84 -2.96
CA PHE A 35 2.92 -6.42 -3.15
C PHE A 35 2.55 -6.51 -4.63
N THR A 36 1.54 -7.33 -4.95
CA THR A 36 1.08 -7.57 -6.33
C THR A 36 -0.09 -6.68 -6.72
N LYS A 37 -0.82 -6.14 -5.74
CA LYS A 37 -1.88 -5.15 -5.97
C LYS A 37 -1.98 -4.19 -4.79
N MET A 38 -2.29 -2.94 -5.10
CA MET A 38 -2.53 -1.88 -4.13
C MET A 38 -3.78 -1.10 -4.51
N ASP A 39 -4.50 -0.61 -3.50
CA ASP A 39 -5.61 0.29 -3.71
C ASP A 39 -5.75 1.31 -2.59
N VAL A 40 -6.05 2.55 -2.96
CA VAL A 40 -6.26 3.65 -2.02
C VAL A 40 -7.75 3.88 -1.83
N SER A 41 -8.19 3.96 -0.57
CA SER A 41 -9.60 4.25 -0.27
C SER A 41 -10.04 5.59 -0.89
N PRO A 42 -11.33 5.77 -1.24
CA PRO A 42 -11.81 6.99 -1.88
C PRO A 42 -11.51 8.29 -1.12
N ASN A 43 -11.40 8.23 0.21
CA ASN A 43 -11.03 9.37 1.06
C ASN A 43 -9.51 9.57 1.22
N GLY A 44 -8.70 8.72 0.60
CA GLY A 44 -7.24 8.75 0.62
C GLY A 44 -6.60 8.51 1.99
N LYS A 45 -7.29 7.81 2.90
CA LYS A 45 -6.81 7.57 4.28
C LYS A 45 -6.29 6.16 4.51
N LEU A 46 -6.76 5.19 3.72
CA LEU A 46 -6.43 3.78 3.86
C LEU A 46 -5.83 3.28 2.56
N LEU A 47 -4.93 2.31 2.70
CA LEU A 47 -4.32 1.59 1.61
C LEU A 47 -4.52 0.09 1.84
N ALA A 48 -5.16 -0.56 0.88
CA ALA A 48 -5.24 -2.00 0.79
C ALA A 48 -4.01 -2.53 0.04
N LEU A 49 -3.31 -3.50 0.63
CA LEU A 49 -2.11 -4.13 0.09
C LEU A 49 -2.34 -5.62 -0.05
N PHE A 50 -2.15 -6.15 -1.25
CA PHE A 50 -2.26 -7.59 -1.50
C PHE A 50 -0.89 -8.16 -1.89
N THR A 51 -0.47 -9.22 -1.21
CA THR A 51 0.82 -9.88 -1.47
C THR A 51 0.65 -11.07 -2.41
N ASN A 52 1.76 -11.51 -3.01
CA ASN A 52 1.81 -12.74 -3.79
C ASN A 52 1.43 -14.01 -2.99
N GLU A 53 1.60 -13.99 -1.67
CA GLU A 53 1.23 -15.08 -0.76
C GLU A 53 -0.28 -15.14 -0.48
N GLY A 54 -1.08 -14.25 -1.07
CA GLY A 54 -2.52 -14.19 -0.84
C GLY A 54 -2.89 -13.47 0.46
N LYS A 55 -2.02 -12.62 0.99
CA LYS A 55 -2.27 -11.86 2.21
C LYS A 55 -2.81 -10.48 1.85
N LEU A 56 -3.92 -10.08 2.47
CA LEU A 56 -4.49 -8.74 2.37
C LEU A 56 -4.18 -7.98 3.66
N MET A 57 -3.64 -6.78 3.52
CA MET A 57 -3.36 -5.88 4.63
C MET A 57 -4.04 -4.54 4.38
N VAL A 58 -4.54 -3.92 5.45
CA VAL A 58 -5.04 -2.54 5.41
C VAL A 58 -4.17 -1.71 6.32
N VAL A 59 -3.54 -0.69 5.75
CA VAL A 59 -2.70 0.28 6.46
C VAL A 59 -3.25 1.68 6.25
N SER A 60 -2.84 2.63 7.07
CA SER A 60 -3.04 4.05 6.74
C SER A 60 -2.12 4.44 5.58
N THR A 61 -2.55 5.38 4.73
CA THR A 61 -1.74 5.87 3.59
C THR A 61 -0.46 6.60 4.00
N ASP A 62 -0.37 7.03 5.26
CA ASP A 62 0.86 7.57 5.87
C ASP A 62 1.73 6.49 6.54
N PHE A 63 1.34 5.22 6.42
CA PHE A 63 2.01 4.04 6.99
C PHE A 63 2.22 4.07 8.51
N SER A 64 1.58 5.00 9.23
CA SER A 64 1.67 5.11 10.70
C SER A 64 0.91 4.02 11.45
N LYS A 65 -0.06 3.38 10.80
CA LYS A 65 -0.93 2.36 11.40
C LYS A 65 -1.11 1.16 10.49
N ASN A 66 -0.89 -0.02 11.06
CA ASN A 66 -1.41 -1.27 10.51
C ASN A 66 -2.76 -1.56 11.18
N LEU A 67 -3.83 -1.59 10.39
CA LEU A 67 -5.19 -1.70 10.90
C LEU A 67 -5.69 -3.13 10.90
N SER A 68 -5.32 -3.93 9.91
CA SER A 68 -5.82 -5.29 9.75
C SER A 68 -4.95 -6.10 8.81
N GLU A 69 -4.86 -7.39 9.13
CA GLU A 69 -4.18 -8.40 8.34
C GLU A 69 -5.10 -9.60 8.16
N PHE A 70 -5.25 -10.07 6.92
CA PHE A 70 -6.11 -11.17 6.60
C PHE A 70 -5.46 -12.10 5.56
N ALA A 71 -5.31 -13.38 5.92
CA ALA A 71 -4.90 -14.40 4.98
C ALA A 71 -6.09 -14.77 4.08
N THR A 72 -6.04 -14.38 2.81
CA THR A 72 -7.06 -14.80 1.86
C THR A 72 -6.82 -16.24 1.45
N LYS A 73 -7.89 -16.97 1.11
CA LYS A 73 -7.78 -18.35 0.63
C LYS A 73 -7.42 -18.44 -0.87
N SER A 74 -6.97 -17.34 -1.48
CA SER A 74 -6.73 -17.20 -2.91
C SER A 74 -5.47 -16.38 -3.16
N GLN A 75 -4.66 -16.77 -4.14
CA GLN A 75 -3.52 -15.95 -4.58
C GLN A 75 -3.89 -14.95 -5.68
N VAL A 76 -5.16 -14.94 -6.11
CA VAL A 76 -5.65 -14.00 -7.11
C VAL A 76 -6.23 -12.77 -6.41
N PRO A 77 -5.70 -11.56 -6.68
CA PRO A 77 -6.27 -10.33 -6.15
C PRO A 77 -7.72 -10.17 -6.64
N HIS A 78 -8.63 -9.74 -5.76
CA HIS A 78 -10.00 -9.45 -6.17
C HIS A 78 -10.05 -8.23 -7.12
N GLN A 79 -10.97 -8.26 -8.08
CA GLN A 79 -11.19 -7.14 -8.99
C GLN A 79 -11.87 -6.01 -8.22
N GLN A 80 -11.37 -4.80 -8.42
CA GLN A 80 -11.93 -3.60 -7.81
C GLN A 80 -12.83 -2.94 -8.85
N LEU A 81 -14.03 -2.55 -8.41
CA LEU A 81 -15.07 -1.93 -9.24
C LEU A 81 -14.94 -0.41 -9.24
#